data_AF-A0AAD6KZE5-F1
#
_entry.id   AF-A0AAD6KZE5-F1
#
_cell.length_a   1.000
_cell.length_b   1.000
_cell.length_c   1.000
_cell.angle_alpha   90.00
_cell.angle_beta   90.00
_cell.angle_gamma   90.00
#
_symmetry.space_group_name_H-M   'P 1'
#
loop_
_entity.id
_entity.type
_entity.pdbx_description
1 polymer ?
#
loop_
_entity_poly.entity_id
_entity_poly.type
_entity_poly.pdbx_seq_one_letter_code
_entity_poly.pdbx_strand_id
1 'polypeptide(L)'
;MAPFDEDNLIPCFGFGDATTHDQEVFSFHSDHSSCHGFEEVLACYKKIVPNLRLSGPTSYGPVIEAAIDIVDKSKGQYHVLLIIADGQVTRSVNTGDGEMSPQEEQTIRAIVDASSYPLSIILVGVGDGPWEDMQRFDDKIPAREFDNFQFVNFTAIMSKNTTISEKETAFALAALMEIPLQYKAADELCIIGRSLGRAKTVVPRPPPVPYSRRPVLDREPSHVSSPVLDERTQACPICLTNGKDLAFGCGHMTCRDCGQRVSNCPICRQRITSRIRLYA
;
A
#
# COMPACT_ATOMS: atom_id res chain seq x y z
N MET A 1 7.07 -0.23 -20.97
CA MET A 1 6.95 1.00 -20.17
C MET A 1 8.30 1.69 -19.96
N ALA A 2 9.40 0.98 -19.67
CA ALA A 2 10.73 1.59 -19.54
C ALA A 2 11.17 2.56 -20.67
N PRO A 3 10.89 2.29 -21.96
CA PRO A 3 11.28 3.23 -23.03
C PRO A 3 10.50 4.55 -23.03
N PHE A 4 9.42 4.66 -22.25
CA PHE A 4 8.59 5.86 -22.14
C PHE A 4 8.96 6.73 -20.92
N ASP A 5 9.92 6.28 -20.10
CA ASP A 5 10.45 7.04 -18.98
C ASP A 5 11.67 7.83 -19.45
N GLU A 6 11.63 9.16 -19.37
CA GLU A 6 12.62 10.05 -20.00
C GLU A 6 13.94 10.09 -19.22
N ASP A 7 13.90 9.98 -17.89
CA ASP A 7 15.07 10.09 -17.01
C ASP A 7 15.43 8.79 -16.28
N ASN A 8 14.61 7.74 -16.47
CA ASN A 8 14.75 6.44 -15.82
C ASN A 8 14.63 6.53 -14.28
N LEU A 9 13.99 7.58 -13.75
CA LEU A 9 13.72 7.79 -12.32
C LEU A 9 12.26 7.48 -12.02
N ILE A 10 12.02 6.42 -11.25
CA ILE A 10 10.69 5.89 -10.98
C ILE A 10 10.34 6.12 -9.50
N PRO A 11 9.50 7.12 -9.17
CA PRO A 11 8.94 7.25 -7.82
C PRO A 11 8.15 5.99 -7.46
N CYS A 12 8.54 5.31 -6.39
CA CYS A 12 7.94 4.03 -6.01
C CYS A 12 7.34 4.09 -4.60
N PHE A 13 6.09 3.67 -4.50
CA PHE A 13 5.31 3.67 -3.27
C PHE A 13 4.68 2.31 -2.99
N GLY A 14 4.48 2.02 -1.71
CA GLY A 14 3.58 0.95 -1.26
C GLY A 14 2.47 1.50 -0.36
N PHE A 15 1.38 0.74 -0.26
CA PHE A 15 0.19 1.09 0.52
C PHE A 15 -0.53 -0.19 0.98
N GLY A 16 -1.47 -0.08 1.93
CA GLY A 16 -2.27 -1.21 2.42
C GLY A 16 -1.55 -2.09 3.46
N ASP A 17 -0.31 -1.77 3.84
CA ASP A 17 0.37 -2.44 4.94
C ASP A 17 -0.09 -1.89 6.30
N ALA A 18 0.29 -2.53 7.38
CA ALA A 18 -0.14 -2.13 8.71
C ALA A 18 0.43 -0.78 9.19
N THR A 19 1.35 -0.16 8.45
CA THR A 19 1.82 1.20 8.73
C THR A 19 1.03 2.27 7.97
N THR A 20 0.38 1.91 6.86
CA THR A 20 -0.32 2.86 5.96
C THR A 20 -1.84 2.69 5.93
N HIS A 21 -2.34 1.46 6.07
CA HIS A 21 -3.75 1.11 5.89
C HIS A 21 -4.31 1.70 4.58
N ASP A 22 -5.49 2.32 4.61
CA ASP A 22 -6.15 2.99 3.49
C ASP A 22 -5.96 4.52 3.48
N GLN A 23 -5.03 5.06 4.28
CA GLN A 23 -4.91 6.50 4.52
C GLN A 23 -3.63 7.12 3.96
N GLU A 24 -2.54 6.36 3.91
CA GLU A 24 -1.21 6.87 3.57
C GLU A 24 -0.50 5.96 2.57
N VAL A 25 0.65 6.41 2.09
CA VAL A 25 1.60 5.60 1.32
C VAL A 25 2.97 5.61 2.00
N PHE A 26 3.81 4.62 1.75
CA PHE A 26 5.23 4.64 2.10
C PHE A 26 6.08 4.67 0.84
N SER A 27 7.22 5.37 0.90
CA SER A 27 8.21 5.42 -0.17
C SER A 27 9.15 4.21 -0.09
N PHE A 28 9.61 3.71 -1.23
CA PHE A 28 10.60 2.62 -1.26
C PHE A 28 11.96 3.03 -0.68
N HIS A 29 12.34 4.30 -0.85
CA HIS A 29 13.55 4.87 -0.25
C HIS A 29 13.20 5.76 0.95
N SER A 30 14.03 5.70 2.00
CA SER A 30 13.83 6.46 3.25
C SER A 30 14.03 7.96 3.11
N ASP A 31 14.79 8.39 2.10
CA ASP A 31 15.01 9.79 1.74
C ASP A 31 14.02 10.30 0.68
N HIS A 32 13.05 9.47 0.30
CA HIS A 32 12.04 9.76 -0.73
C HIS A 32 12.61 9.96 -2.14
N SER A 33 13.84 9.49 -2.39
CA SER A 33 14.39 9.44 -3.74
C SER A 33 13.67 8.39 -4.60
N SER A 34 13.70 8.62 -5.91
CA SER A 34 13.15 7.71 -6.93
C SER A 34 14.09 6.53 -7.16
N CYS A 35 13.55 5.39 -7.60
CA CYS A 35 14.37 4.25 -8.03
C CYS A 35 14.93 4.49 -9.44
N HIS A 36 16.15 4.01 -9.71
CA HIS A 36 16.79 4.06 -11.01
C HIS A 36 16.44 2.82 -11.84
N GLY A 37 15.44 2.95 -12.70
CA GLY A 37 14.95 1.88 -13.57
C GLY A 37 14.25 0.73 -12.83
N PHE A 38 13.61 -0.14 -13.61
CA PHE A 38 12.78 -1.24 -13.08
C PHE A 38 13.59 -2.31 -12.35
N GLU A 39 14.89 -2.44 -12.62
CA GLU A 39 15.80 -3.33 -11.91
C GLU A 39 15.91 -2.94 -10.42
N GLU A 40 16.06 -1.63 -10.13
CA GLU A 40 16.10 -1.15 -8.75
C GLU A 40 14.72 -1.26 -8.09
N VAL A 41 13.64 -0.96 -8.81
CA VAL A 41 12.26 -1.18 -8.30
C VAL A 41 12.08 -2.62 -7.82
N LEU A 42 12.50 -3.60 -8.63
CA LEU A 42 12.40 -5.02 -8.28
C LEU A 42 13.30 -5.40 -7.10
N ALA A 43 14.49 -4.83 -7.01
CA ALA A 43 15.41 -5.06 -5.91
C ALA A 43 14.85 -4.50 -4.58
N CYS A 44 14.35 -3.27 -4.60
CA CYS A 44 13.72 -2.62 -3.46
C CYS A 44 12.45 -3.35 -3.03
N TYR A 45 11.58 -3.75 -3.96
CA TYR A 45 10.40 -4.57 -3.69
C TYR A 45 10.78 -5.85 -2.93
N LYS A 46 11.75 -6.63 -3.44
CA LYS A 46 12.22 -7.88 -2.80
C LYS A 46 12.80 -7.65 -1.39
N LYS A 47 13.38 -6.48 -1.13
CA LYS A 47 13.93 -6.10 0.18
C LYS A 47 12.84 -5.68 1.17
N ILE A 48 11.80 -4.99 0.71
CA ILE A 48 10.74 -4.43 1.55
C ILE A 48 9.73 -5.51 1.94
N VAL A 49 9.29 -6.35 0.99
CA VAL A 49 8.21 -7.34 1.18
C VAL A 49 8.36 -8.21 2.44
N PRO A 50 9.55 -8.77 2.78
CA PRO A 50 9.70 -9.58 3.97
C PRO A 50 9.44 -8.85 5.30
N ASN A 51 9.49 -7.52 5.29
CA ASN A 51 9.30 -6.66 6.46
C ASN A 51 7.88 -6.08 6.54
N LEU A 52 7.07 -6.27 5.49
CA LEU A 52 5.69 -5.81 5.46
C LEU A 52 4.81 -6.70 6.32
N ARG A 53 3.90 -6.06 7.07
CA ARG A 53 2.72 -6.73 7.61
C ARG A 53 1.53 -6.33 6.76
N LEU A 54 1.11 -7.19 5.85
CA LEU A 54 -0.09 -6.98 5.03
C LEU A 54 -1.30 -6.72 5.94
N SER A 55 -2.13 -5.77 5.55
CA SER A 55 -3.27 -5.28 6.33
C SER A 55 -4.43 -4.90 5.39
N GLY A 56 -5.34 -4.08 5.88
CA GLY A 56 -6.30 -3.30 5.12
C GLY A 56 -6.86 -2.18 6.00
N PRO A 57 -7.93 -1.48 5.59
CA PRO A 57 -8.64 -1.61 4.31
C PRO A 57 -7.79 -1.23 3.08
N THR A 58 -8.31 -1.50 1.90
CA THR A 58 -7.68 -1.19 0.60
C THR A 58 -8.41 -0.01 -0.04
N SER A 59 -7.67 1.06 -0.32
CA SER A 59 -8.11 2.24 -1.09
C SER A 59 -6.96 2.66 -2.01
N TYR A 60 -7.24 3.03 -3.25
CA TYR A 60 -6.23 3.60 -4.16
C TYR A 60 -6.11 5.11 -4.02
N GLY A 61 -6.99 5.74 -3.23
CA GLY A 61 -6.99 7.18 -2.99
C GLY A 61 -5.61 7.73 -2.62
N PRO A 62 -4.93 7.21 -1.57
CA PRO A 62 -3.64 7.74 -1.13
C PRO A 62 -2.54 7.70 -2.21
N VAL A 63 -2.48 6.65 -3.02
CA VAL A 63 -1.45 6.53 -4.07
C VAL A 63 -1.77 7.39 -5.28
N ILE A 64 -3.05 7.59 -5.61
CA ILE A 64 -3.47 8.52 -6.66
C ILE A 64 -3.20 9.97 -6.22
N GLU A 65 -3.50 10.33 -4.96
CA GLU A 65 -3.17 11.64 -4.40
C GLU A 65 -1.65 11.90 -4.43
N ALA A 66 -0.83 10.88 -4.13
CA ALA A 66 0.63 10.98 -4.24
C ALA A 66 1.10 11.25 -5.68
N ALA A 67 0.48 10.60 -6.67
CA ALA A 67 0.79 10.83 -8.08
C ALA A 67 0.37 12.24 -8.54
N ILE A 68 -0.79 12.72 -8.10
CA ILE A 68 -1.23 14.10 -8.36
C ILE A 68 -0.21 15.11 -7.81
N ASP A 69 0.28 14.91 -6.58
CA ASP A 69 1.29 15.78 -5.97
C ASP A 69 2.61 15.79 -6.77
N ILE A 70 3.04 14.64 -7.31
CA ILE A 70 4.20 14.56 -8.21
C ILE A 70 3.97 15.33 -9.51
N VAL A 71 2.79 15.19 -10.12
CA VAL A 71 2.45 15.91 -11.35
C VAL A 71 2.44 17.42 -11.12
N ASP A 72 1.91 17.89 -10.00
CA ASP A 72 1.90 19.34 -9.68
C ASP A 72 3.32 19.85 -9.43
N LYS A 73 4.16 19.09 -8.68
CA LYS A 73 5.58 19.42 -8.42
C LYS A 73 6.44 19.41 -9.69
N SER A 74 6.13 18.55 -10.65
CA SER A 74 6.80 18.49 -11.96
C SER A 74 6.31 19.56 -12.94
N LYS A 75 5.46 20.51 -12.47
CA LYS A 75 4.90 21.60 -13.27
C LYS A 75 3.97 21.11 -14.40
N GLY A 76 3.21 20.05 -14.14
CA GLY A 76 2.26 19.49 -15.09
C GLY A 76 2.92 18.69 -16.21
N GLN A 77 4.06 18.07 -15.96
CA GLN A 77 4.58 17.05 -16.88
C GLN A 77 3.62 15.86 -16.92
N TYR A 78 3.48 15.24 -18.09
CA TYR A 78 2.59 14.09 -18.25
C TYR A 78 3.16 12.87 -17.53
N HIS A 79 2.36 12.23 -16.68
CA HIS A 79 2.77 11.04 -15.93
C HIS A 79 1.80 9.89 -16.18
N VAL A 80 2.33 8.66 -16.05
CA VAL A 80 1.53 7.44 -16.01
C VAL A 80 1.74 6.77 -14.66
N LEU A 81 0.69 6.71 -13.85
CA LEU A 81 0.68 5.97 -12.59
C LEU A 81 0.35 4.49 -12.89
N LEU A 82 1.30 3.60 -12.58
CA LEU A 82 1.09 2.15 -12.63
C LEU A 82 0.79 1.60 -11.24
N ILE A 83 -0.43 1.11 -11.02
CA ILE A 83 -0.83 0.45 -9.77
C ILE A 83 -0.84 -1.06 -10.00
N ILE A 84 -0.09 -1.83 -9.20
CA ILE A 84 -0.16 -3.30 -9.22
C ILE A 84 -0.94 -3.73 -7.97
N ALA A 85 -2.09 -4.36 -8.16
CA ALA A 85 -2.95 -4.78 -7.06
C ALA A 85 -3.73 -6.05 -7.39
N ASP A 86 -4.28 -6.69 -6.37
CA ASP A 86 -5.18 -7.85 -6.48
C ASP A 86 -6.66 -7.48 -6.65
N GLY A 87 -6.94 -6.19 -6.87
CA GLY A 87 -8.23 -5.68 -7.38
C GLY A 87 -9.31 -5.38 -6.36
N GLN A 88 -9.10 -5.74 -5.09
CA GLN A 88 -10.16 -5.64 -4.09
C GLN A 88 -10.05 -4.32 -3.30
N VAL A 89 -10.70 -3.26 -3.78
CA VAL A 89 -11.04 -2.11 -2.92
C VAL A 89 -12.00 -2.60 -1.85
N THR A 90 -11.74 -2.26 -0.58
CA THR A 90 -12.51 -2.85 0.52
C THR A 90 -13.96 -2.42 0.46
N ARG A 91 -14.88 -3.39 0.36
CA ARG A 91 -16.32 -3.15 0.51
C ARG A 91 -16.72 -3.27 1.98
N SER A 92 -17.67 -2.46 2.42
CA SER A 92 -18.21 -2.59 3.77
C SER A 92 -19.15 -3.80 3.83
N VAL A 93 -19.08 -4.60 4.90
CA VAL A 93 -20.10 -5.65 5.15
C VAL A 93 -21.49 -5.07 5.45
N ASN A 94 -21.57 -3.75 5.70
CA ASN A 94 -22.81 -3.04 6.01
C ASN A 94 -23.36 -2.21 4.84
N THR A 95 -22.69 -2.16 3.69
CA THR A 95 -23.25 -1.49 2.50
C THR A 95 -24.30 -2.40 1.88
N GLY A 96 -25.53 -1.88 1.72
CA GLY A 96 -26.58 -2.59 1.00
C GLY A 96 -26.22 -2.80 -0.47
N ASP A 97 -26.92 -3.70 -1.16
CA ASP A 97 -26.74 -3.91 -2.60
C ASP A 97 -26.84 -2.57 -3.37
N GLY A 98 -25.73 -2.11 -3.93
CA GLY A 98 -25.64 -0.86 -4.70
C GLY A 98 -25.02 0.35 -3.98
N GLU A 99 -24.75 0.27 -2.68
CA GLU A 99 -24.05 1.33 -1.93
C GLU A 99 -22.53 1.19 -2.01
N MET A 100 -21.82 2.31 -2.12
CA MET A 100 -20.36 2.34 -2.15
C MET A 100 -19.78 2.41 -0.74
N SER A 101 -18.69 1.68 -0.50
CA SER A 101 -17.91 1.79 0.73
C SER A 101 -17.17 3.13 0.79
N PRO A 102 -16.71 3.55 1.99
CA PRO A 102 -15.85 4.72 2.11
C PRO A 102 -14.58 4.64 1.25
N GLN A 103 -14.01 3.43 1.08
CA GLN A 103 -12.81 3.21 0.27
C GLN A 103 -13.09 3.27 -1.24
N GLU A 104 -14.23 2.74 -1.69
CA GLU A 104 -14.70 2.89 -3.07
C GLU A 104 -14.93 4.37 -3.39
N GLU A 105 -15.62 5.08 -2.51
CA GLU A 105 -15.90 6.51 -2.68
C GLU A 105 -14.61 7.35 -2.70
N GLN A 106 -13.66 7.08 -1.79
CA GLN A 106 -12.36 7.76 -1.77
C GLN A 106 -11.56 7.49 -3.05
N THR A 107 -11.56 6.25 -3.53
CA THR A 107 -10.87 5.86 -4.77
C THR A 107 -11.48 6.57 -5.97
N ILE A 108 -12.81 6.56 -6.12
CA ILE A 108 -13.50 7.24 -7.22
C ILE A 108 -13.24 8.74 -7.18
N ARG A 109 -13.32 9.37 -6.00
CA ARG A 109 -13.01 10.80 -5.84
C ARG A 109 -11.59 11.12 -6.28
N ALA A 110 -10.61 10.30 -5.88
CA ALA A 110 -9.22 10.51 -6.29
C ALA A 110 -9.01 10.35 -7.82
N ILE A 111 -9.70 9.39 -8.47
CA ILE A 111 -9.67 9.24 -9.94
C ILE A 111 -10.26 10.47 -10.63
N VAL A 112 -11.40 10.98 -10.14
CA VAL A 112 -12.03 12.20 -10.66
C VAL A 112 -11.10 13.40 -10.48
N ASP A 113 -10.52 13.58 -9.29
CA ASP A 113 -9.58 14.67 -9.03
C ASP A 113 -8.33 14.59 -9.92
N ALA A 114 -7.83 13.36 -10.17
CA ALA A 114 -6.70 13.10 -11.06
C ALA A 114 -7.00 13.48 -12.51
N SER A 115 -8.26 13.42 -12.96
CA SER A 115 -8.62 13.75 -14.35
C SER A 115 -8.43 15.24 -14.71
N SER A 116 -8.23 16.11 -13.73
CA SER A 116 -7.85 17.49 -14.01
C SER A 116 -6.34 17.71 -14.17
N TYR A 117 -5.53 16.68 -13.98
CA TYR A 117 -4.08 16.73 -14.13
C TYR A 117 -3.67 15.91 -15.36
N PRO A 118 -2.50 16.18 -15.97
CA PRO A 118 -1.95 15.35 -17.05
C PRO A 118 -1.42 14.03 -16.48
N LEU A 119 -2.33 13.21 -15.97
CA LEU A 119 -2.08 11.96 -15.26
C LEU A 119 -3.01 10.86 -15.79
N SER A 120 -2.40 9.78 -16.26
CA SER A 120 -3.10 8.56 -16.66
C SER A 120 -2.79 7.44 -15.67
N ILE A 121 -3.79 6.62 -15.36
CA ILE A 121 -3.71 5.59 -14.34
C ILE A 121 -3.91 4.23 -15.01
N ILE A 122 -2.94 3.33 -14.84
CA ILE A 122 -3.05 1.93 -15.30
C ILE A 122 -3.09 1.05 -14.06
N LEU A 123 -4.20 0.33 -13.87
CA LEU A 123 -4.32 -0.69 -12.84
C LEU A 123 -4.03 -2.08 -13.42
N VAL A 124 -2.94 -2.67 -12.97
CA VAL A 124 -2.53 -4.04 -13.31
C VAL A 124 -3.04 -5.00 -12.24
N GLY A 125 -4.07 -5.76 -12.60
CA GLY A 125 -4.68 -6.78 -11.77
C GLY A 125 -3.88 -8.08 -11.76
N VAL A 126 -3.40 -8.49 -10.58
CA VAL A 126 -2.71 -9.78 -10.35
C VAL A 126 -3.52 -10.67 -9.41
N GLY A 127 -3.40 -11.99 -9.54
CA GLY A 127 -4.20 -12.95 -8.77
C GLY A 127 -5.57 -13.25 -9.38
N ASP A 128 -6.49 -13.74 -8.54
CA ASP A 128 -7.74 -14.37 -8.97
C ASP A 128 -8.90 -13.38 -9.16
N GLY A 129 -8.79 -12.16 -8.62
CA GLY A 129 -9.88 -11.18 -8.59
C GLY A 129 -10.86 -11.45 -7.44
N PRO A 130 -12.14 -11.10 -7.58
CA PRO A 130 -12.86 -10.73 -8.81
C PRO A 130 -12.61 -9.26 -9.27
N TRP A 131 -12.95 -8.94 -10.52
CA TRP A 131 -12.50 -7.72 -11.24
C TRP A 131 -13.61 -6.77 -11.69
N GLU A 132 -14.87 -7.00 -11.29
CA GLU A 132 -16.03 -6.24 -11.79
C GLU A 132 -15.97 -4.77 -11.36
N ASP A 133 -15.51 -4.48 -10.15
CA ASP A 133 -15.36 -3.10 -9.67
C ASP A 133 -14.31 -2.35 -10.49
N MET A 134 -13.24 -3.02 -10.93
CA MET A 134 -12.19 -2.41 -11.73
C MET A 134 -12.67 -2.10 -13.16
N GLN A 135 -13.48 -2.99 -13.73
CA GLN A 135 -14.16 -2.73 -15.01
C GLN A 135 -15.17 -1.57 -14.89
N ARG A 136 -15.82 -1.42 -13.73
CA ARG A 136 -16.71 -0.30 -13.47
C ARG A 136 -15.95 1.02 -13.39
N PHE A 137 -14.75 1.03 -12.83
CA PHE A 137 -13.91 2.24 -12.75
C PHE A 137 -13.37 2.66 -14.12
N ASP A 138 -13.09 1.70 -15.01
CA ASP A 138 -12.76 1.93 -16.43
C ASP A 138 -13.88 2.71 -17.15
N ASP A 139 -15.09 2.14 -17.16
CA ASP A 139 -16.13 2.56 -18.12
C ASP A 139 -17.15 3.57 -17.55
N LYS A 140 -17.28 3.67 -16.22
CA LYS A 140 -18.51 4.21 -15.58
C LYS A 140 -18.28 5.27 -14.52
N ILE A 141 -17.20 6.06 -14.61
CA ILE A 141 -17.00 7.25 -13.77
C ILE A 141 -17.48 8.50 -14.52
N PRO A 142 -18.68 9.05 -14.23
CA PRO A 142 -19.28 10.10 -15.04
C PRO A 142 -18.72 11.52 -14.81
N ALA A 143 -18.01 11.75 -13.71
CA ALA A 143 -17.62 13.10 -13.27
C ALA A 143 -16.19 13.51 -13.68
N ARG A 144 -15.48 12.69 -14.48
CA ARG A 144 -14.10 12.94 -14.90
C ARG A 144 -14.03 13.85 -16.14
N GLU A 145 -12.98 14.67 -16.22
CA GLU A 145 -12.74 15.59 -17.35
C GLU A 145 -12.38 14.84 -18.64
N PHE A 146 -11.66 13.73 -18.52
CA PHE A 146 -11.39 12.78 -19.59
C PHE A 146 -11.24 11.37 -19.03
N ASP A 147 -11.23 10.38 -19.91
CA ASP A 147 -10.93 9.00 -19.53
C ASP A 147 -9.46 8.87 -19.13
N ASN A 148 -9.16 8.71 -17.84
CA ASN A 148 -7.79 8.68 -17.33
C ASN A 148 -7.44 7.38 -16.61
N PHE A 149 -8.24 6.32 -16.75
CA PHE A 149 -8.08 5.09 -15.99
C PHE A 149 -8.23 3.88 -16.92
N GLN A 150 -7.25 2.98 -16.92
CA GLN A 150 -7.24 1.72 -17.67
C GLN A 150 -7.03 0.54 -16.73
N PHE A 151 -7.92 -0.44 -16.75
CA PHE A 151 -7.70 -1.73 -16.08
C PHE A 151 -7.10 -2.80 -17.01
N VAL A 152 -6.10 -3.55 -16.52
CA VAL A 152 -5.48 -4.67 -17.23
C VAL A 152 -5.41 -5.91 -16.34
N ASN A 153 -6.09 -6.98 -16.74
CA ASN A 153 -6.00 -8.27 -16.05
C ASN A 153 -4.74 -9.04 -16.47
N PHE A 154 -3.65 -8.85 -15.71
CA PHE A 154 -2.35 -9.48 -15.98
C PHE A 154 -2.43 -11.01 -15.88
N THR A 155 -3.09 -11.55 -14.85
CA THR A 155 -3.24 -12.99 -14.65
C THR A 155 -3.93 -13.66 -15.84
N ALA A 156 -5.00 -13.05 -16.37
CA ALA A 156 -5.73 -13.57 -17.52
C ALA A 156 -4.89 -13.54 -18.81
N ILE A 157 -4.04 -12.53 -19.00
CA ILE A 157 -3.14 -12.47 -20.16
C ILE A 157 -2.03 -13.52 -20.03
N MET A 158 -1.41 -13.61 -18.86
CA MET A 158 -0.26 -14.49 -18.63
C MET A 158 -0.63 -15.98 -18.55
N SER A 159 -1.89 -16.31 -18.26
CA SER A 159 -2.40 -17.69 -18.24
C SER A 159 -2.72 -18.27 -19.62
N LYS A 160 -2.76 -17.46 -20.69
CA LYS A 160 -3.03 -17.96 -22.06
C LYS A 160 -1.99 -18.98 -22.51
N ASN A 161 -2.39 -19.95 -23.34
CA ASN A 161 -1.47 -20.96 -23.87
C ASN A 161 -0.78 -20.47 -25.16
N THR A 162 0.10 -19.48 -25.01
CA THR A 162 0.87 -18.83 -26.10
C THR A 162 2.32 -18.64 -25.67
N THR A 163 3.17 -18.14 -26.57
CA THR A 163 4.58 -17.85 -26.22
C THR A 163 4.69 -16.69 -25.22
N ILE A 164 5.81 -16.63 -24.49
CA ILE A 164 6.09 -15.55 -23.53
C ILE A 164 6.09 -14.19 -24.23
N SER A 165 6.74 -14.09 -25.39
CA SER A 165 6.81 -12.84 -26.15
C SER A 165 5.42 -12.34 -26.60
N GLU A 166 4.53 -13.24 -27.00
CA GLU A 166 3.14 -12.87 -27.33
C GLU A 166 2.37 -12.38 -26.11
N LYS A 167 2.59 -12.98 -24.93
CA LYS A 167 1.96 -12.54 -23.68
C LYS A 167 2.46 -11.16 -23.24
N GLU A 168 3.76 -10.92 -23.31
CA GLU A 168 4.38 -9.63 -23.00
C GLU A 168 3.88 -8.55 -23.96
N THR A 169 3.79 -8.87 -25.26
CA THR A 169 3.24 -7.96 -26.27
C THR A 169 1.76 -7.67 -26.01
N ALA A 170 0.97 -8.70 -25.70
CA ALA A 170 -0.44 -8.53 -25.38
C ALA A 170 -0.66 -7.69 -24.11
N PHE A 171 0.18 -7.88 -23.08
CA PHE A 171 0.15 -7.07 -21.87
C PHE A 171 0.53 -5.62 -22.15
N ALA A 172 1.62 -5.39 -22.88
CA ALA A 172 2.06 -4.05 -23.25
C ALA A 172 1.01 -3.31 -24.09
N LEU A 173 0.40 -4.00 -25.05
CA LEU A 173 -0.68 -3.45 -25.86
C LEU A 173 -1.88 -3.08 -24.99
N ALA A 174 -2.32 -3.97 -24.09
CA ALA A 174 -3.45 -3.71 -23.20
C ALA A 174 -3.19 -2.54 -22.24
N ALA A 175 -1.99 -2.47 -21.66
CA ALA A 175 -1.62 -1.39 -20.75
C ALA A 175 -1.48 -0.03 -21.44
N LEU A 176 -1.05 0.00 -22.70
CA LEU A 176 -0.80 1.24 -23.43
C LEU A 176 -1.91 1.62 -24.40
N MET A 177 -3.01 0.85 -24.44
CA MET A 177 -4.07 1.00 -25.44
C MET A 177 -4.70 2.40 -25.42
N GLU A 178 -4.93 2.93 -24.23
CA GLU A 178 -5.58 4.23 -24.05
C GLU A 178 -4.60 5.40 -23.96
N ILE A 179 -3.35 5.15 -23.54
CA ILE A 179 -2.36 6.22 -23.27
C ILE A 179 -2.24 7.27 -24.39
N PRO A 180 -2.19 6.92 -25.69
CA PRO A 180 -2.16 7.92 -26.75
C PRO A 180 -3.41 8.83 -26.80
N LEU A 181 -4.59 8.27 -26.54
CA LEU A 181 -5.86 9.02 -26.50
C LEU A 181 -5.95 9.88 -25.25
N GLN A 182 -5.50 9.36 -24.12
CA GLN A 182 -5.46 10.06 -22.83
C GLN A 182 -4.51 11.26 -22.87
N TYR A 183 -3.31 11.08 -23.47
CA TYR A 183 -2.37 12.18 -23.69
C TYR A 183 -2.98 13.27 -24.57
N LYS A 184 -3.64 12.88 -25.67
CA LYS A 184 -4.30 13.81 -26.58
C LYS A 184 -5.43 14.56 -25.89
N ALA A 185 -6.22 13.90 -25.04
CA ALA A 185 -7.26 14.56 -24.25
C ALA A 185 -6.68 15.58 -23.26
N ALA A 186 -5.58 15.24 -22.58
CA ALA A 186 -4.88 16.16 -21.68
C ALA A 186 -4.30 17.39 -22.42
N ASP A 187 -3.82 17.21 -23.66
CA ASP A 187 -3.40 18.32 -24.52
C ASP A 187 -4.58 19.21 -24.95
N GLU A 188 -5.69 18.60 -25.38
CA GLU A 188 -6.92 19.31 -25.80
C GLU A 188 -7.57 20.07 -24.64
N LEU A 189 -7.54 19.53 -23.42
CA LEU A 189 -7.95 20.20 -22.19
C LEU A 189 -6.96 21.28 -21.73
N CYS A 190 -5.81 21.40 -22.41
CA CYS A 190 -4.75 22.35 -22.11
C CYS A 190 -4.21 22.22 -20.67
N ILE A 191 -4.11 21.00 -20.13
CA ILE A 191 -3.62 20.73 -18.77
C ILE A 191 -2.15 20.29 -18.75
N ILE A 192 -1.57 19.92 -19.89
CA ILE A 192 -0.14 19.62 -20.02
C ILE A 192 0.69 20.90 -19.81
N GLY A 193 1.77 20.80 -19.03
CA GLY A 193 2.69 21.89 -18.72
C GLY A 193 2.10 22.98 -17.82
N ARG A 194 0.97 22.72 -17.18
CA ARG A 194 0.32 23.64 -16.22
C ARG A 194 0.28 23.02 -14.84
N SER A 195 0.81 23.75 -13.86
CA SER A 195 0.59 23.44 -12.44
C SER A 195 -0.70 24.12 -11.99
N LEU A 196 -1.56 23.37 -11.31
CA LEU A 196 -2.79 23.91 -10.73
C LEU A 196 -2.54 24.50 -9.34
N GLY A 197 -1.45 24.10 -8.67
CA GLY A 197 -1.07 24.59 -7.34
C GLY A 197 -2.09 24.24 -6.24
N ARG A 198 -3.01 23.31 -6.54
CA ARG A 198 -4.13 22.90 -5.69
C ARG A 198 -3.96 21.48 -5.15
N ALA A 199 -2.91 20.77 -5.58
CA ALA A 199 -2.64 19.43 -5.10
C ALA A 199 -2.34 19.45 -3.60
N LYS A 200 -2.88 18.47 -2.86
CA LYS A 200 -2.49 18.28 -1.46
C LYS A 200 -1.07 17.74 -1.45
N THR A 201 -0.19 18.33 -0.65
CA THR A 201 1.15 17.79 -0.45
C THR A 201 1.07 16.44 0.26
N VAL A 202 1.58 15.39 -0.37
CA VAL A 202 1.67 14.06 0.21
C VAL A 202 3.08 13.84 0.75
N VAL A 203 3.17 13.52 2.04
CA VAL A 203 4.43 13.15 2.69
C VAL A 203 4.42 11.64 2.93
N PRO A 204 5.07 10.84 2.07
CA PRO A 204 5.08 9.39 2.22
C PRO A 204 5.83 8.97 3.49
N ARG A 205 5.38 7.88 4.12
CA ARG A 205 6.12 7.24 5.22
C ARG A 205 7.46 6.67 4.71
N PRO A 206 8.47 6.52 5.57
CA PRO A 206 9.65 5.73 5.22
C PRO A 206 9.28 4.25 5.02
N PRO A 207 10.07 3.47 4.28
CA PRO A 207 9.81 2.06 4.06
C PRO A 207 9.79 1.32 5.40
N PRO A 208 8.89 0.34 5.58
CA PRO A 208 8.85 -0.46 6.79
C PRO A 208 10.14 -1.25 6.96
N VAL A 209 10.86 -0.93 8.02
CA VAL A 209 12.12 -1.61 8.38
C VAL A 209 11.81 -2.93 9.07
N PRO A 210 12.72 -3.93 9.00
CA PRO A 210 12.65 -5.11 9.83
C PRO A 210 12.46 -4.66 11.28
N TYR A 211 11.55 -5.30 12.01
CA TYR A 211 11.34 -5.06 13.44
C TYR A 211 12.60 -5.48 14.21
N SER A 212 13.62 -4.64 14.16
CA SER A 212 14.80 -4.76 14.97
C SER A 212 14.37 -4.27 16.34
N ARG A 213 14.20 -5.18 17.30
CA ARG A 213 14.24 -4.79 18.71
C ARG A 213 15.49 -3.94 18.87
N ARG A 214 15.31 -2.66 19.22
CA ARG A 214 16.42 -1.75 19.49
C ARG A 214 17.41 -2.47 20.42
N PRO A 215 18.69 -2.63 20.06
CA PRO A 215 19.70 -3.00 21.03
C PRO A 215 19.76 -1.81 22.00
N VAL A 216 19.39 -2.04 23.26
CA VAL A 216 19.80 -1.14 24.33
C VAL A 216 21.31 -1.21 24.34
N LEU A 217 21.96 -0.07 24.12
CA LEU A 217 23.40 0.12 24.31
C LEU A 217 23.71 -0.17 25.78
N ASP A 218 24.04 -1.42 26.11
CA ASP A 218 24.63 -1.76 27.39
C ASP A 218 26.13 -2.00 27.22
N ARG A 219 26.88 -1.27 28.05
CA ARG A 219 28.31 -1.44 28.32
C ARG A 219 28.66 -2.91 28.50
N GLU A 220 29.67 -3.34 27.74
CA GLU A 220 30.49 -4.52 28.07
C GLU A 220 31.21 -4.34 29.43
N PRO A 221 31.52 -5.41 30.19
CA PRO A 221 32.38 -6.48 29.64
C PRO A 221 32.09 -7.94 30.04
N SER A 222 32.51 -8.81 29.10
CA SER A 222 33.23 -10.08 29.29
C SER A 222 32.48 -11.39 29.57
N HIS A 223 32.75 -12.33 28.65
CA HIS A 223 33.05 -13.76 28.82
C HIS A 223 31.91 -14.83 28.84
N VAL A 224 32.03 -15.75 27.85
CA VAL A 224 31.68 -17.20 27.81
C VAL A 224 30.28 -17.68 27.32
N SER A 225 30.31 -18.26 26.10
CA SER A 225 29.68 -19.49 25.56
C SER A 225 28.14 -19.75 25.46
N SER A 226 27.69 -19.92 24.21
CA SER A 226 26.64 -20.85 23.66
C SER A 226 25.14 -20.69 24.06
N PRO A 227 24.19 -21.18 23.20
CA PRO A 227 22.89 -20.55 23.01
C PRO A 227 21.81 -21.11 23.95
N VAL A 228 21.09 -20.22 24.64
CA VAL A 228 19.88 -20.56 25.41
C VAL A 228 18.69 -19.86 24.75
N LEU A 229 17.69 -20.67 24.40
CA LEU A 229 16.38 -20.27 23.89
C LEU A 229 15.79 -19.16 24.78
N ASP A 230 15.44 -18.02 24.18
CA ASP A 230 15.09 -16.76 24.85
C ASP A 230 13.82 -16.88 25.74
N GLU A 231 14.01 -17.28 27.00
CA GLU A 231 13.00 -17.29 28.08
C GLU A 231 12.27 -15.94 28.25
N ARG A 232 12.84 -14.84 27.72
CA ARG A 232 12.26 -13.49 27.80
C ARG A 232 10.94 -13.33 27.04
N THR A 233 10.60 -14.24 26.13
CA THR A 233 9.32 -14.20 25.42
C THR A 233 8.14 -14.78 26.22
N GLN A 234 8.40 -15.54 27.30
CA GLN A 234 7.37 -16.14 28.15
C GLN A 234 7.05 -15.35 29.43
N ALA A 235 7.88 -14.37 29.81
CA ALA A 235 7.70 -13.57 31.02
C ALA A 235 6.65 -12.45 30.87
N CYS A 236 5.91 -12.16 31.95
CA CYS A 236 4.87 -11.15 32.00
C CYS A 236 5.44 -9.75 31.76
N PRO A 237 4.84 -8.93 30.87
CA PRO A 237 5.35 -7.59 30.54
C PRO A 237 5.21 -6.56 31.68
N ILE A 238 4.52 -6.90 32.78
CA ILE A 238 4.33 -6.01 33.93
C ILE A 238 5.38 -6.30 35.01
N CYS A 239 5.47 -7.54 35.51
CA CYS A 239 6.43 -7.88 36.56
C CYS A 239 7.77 -8.41 36.05
N LEU A 240 7.84 -8.84 34.78
CA LEU A 240 9.01 -9.45 34.16
C LEU A 240 9.53 -10.72 34.86
N THR A 241 8.77 -11.25 35.84
CA THR A 241 9.16 -12.42 36.65
C THR A 241 8.29 -13.64 36.34
N ASN A 242 6.97 -13.49 36.34
CA ASN A 242 6.04 -14.61 36.22
C ASN A 242 5.73 -14.93 34.75
N GLY A 243 5.42 -16.19 34.44
CA GLY A 243 4.96 -16.59 33.11
C GLY A 243 3.63 -15.96 32.70
N LYS A 244 3.37 -15.90 31.39
CA LYS A 244 2.11 -15.39 30.81
C LYS A 244 1.01 -16.46 30.85
N ASP A 245 0.18 -16.45 31.89
CA ASP A 245 -0.95 -17.38 32.09
C ASP A 245 -2.34 -16.71 31.99
N LEU A 246 -2.40 -15.43 31.55
CA LEU A 246 -3.64 -14.68 31.40
C LEU A 246 -3.64 -13.85 30.11
N ALA A 247 -4.68 -13.99 29.28
CA ALA A 247 -4.91 -13.18 28.09
C ALA A 247 -6.07 -12.19 28.29
N PHE A 248 -5.98 -11.01 27.69
CA PHE A 248 -7.07 -10.03 27.62
C PHE A 248 -7.87 -10.19 26.33
N GLY A 249 -9.09 -9.63 26.26
CA GLY A 249 -9.92 -9.62 25.04
C GLY A 249 -9.30 -8.98 23.81
N CYS A 250 -8.22 -8.20 23.98
CA CYS A 250 -7.42 -7.64 22.89
C CYS A 250 -6.29 -8.58 22.38
N GLY A 251 -6.21 -9.80 22.89
CA GLY A 251 -5.20 -10.81 22.52
C GLY A 251 -3.86 -10.69 23.27
N HIS A 252 -3.60 -9.60 23.99
CA HIS A 252 -2.37 -9.41 24.76
C HIS A 252 -2.35 -10.19 26.08
N MET A 253 -1.16 -10.63 26.51
CA MET A 253 -0.99 -11.57 27.62
C MET A 253 -0.12 -11.01 28.76
N THR A 254 -0.47 -11.37 30.00
CA THR A 254 0.26 -11.07 31.25
C THR A 254 0.23 -12.28 32.19
N CYS A 255 0.94 -12.22 33.32
CA CYS A 255 0.66 -13.14 34.42
C CYS A 255 -0.66 -12.76 35.11
N ARG A 256 -1.26 -13.72 35.81
CA ARG A 256 -2.52 -13.56 36.53
C ARG A 256 -2.47 -12.46 37.59
N ASP A 257 -1.40 -12.40 38.38
CA ASP A 257 -1.28 -11.44 39.49
C ASP A 257 -1.20 -9.99 38.99
N CYS A 258 -0.57 -9.77 37.84
CA CYS A 258 -0.52 -8.45 37.23
C CYS A 258 -1.77 -8.12 36.44
N GLY A 259 -2.32 -9.08 35.69
CA GLY A 259 -3.50 -8.89 34.86
C GLY A 259 -4.80 -8.63 35.64
N GLN A 260 -4.87 -9.05 36.91
CA GLN A 260 -5.98 -8.71 37.80
C GLN A 260 -5.92 -7.25 38.32
N ARG A 261 -4.75 -6.63 38.36
CA ARG A 261 -4.53 -5.29 38.93
C ARG A 261 -4.63 -4.15 37.91
N VAL A 262 -4.86 -4.47 36.63
CA VAL A 262 -4.91 -3.49 35.54
C VAL A 262 -6.31 -3.42 34.91
N SER A 263 -6.78 -2.19 34.68
CA SER A 263 -8.08 -1.90 34.03
C SER A 263 -7.96 -1.69 32.52
N ASN A 264 -6.76 -1.34 32.06
CA ASN A 264 -6.39 -1.13 30.65
C ASN A 264 -5.22 -2.04 30.30
N CYS A 265 -5.19 -2.53 29.07
CA CYS A 265 -4.10 -3.36 28.58
C CYS A 265 -2.79 -2.55 28.60
N PRO A 266 -1.71 -3.03 29.23
CA PRO A 266 -0.42 -2.31 29.26
C PRO A 266 0.24 -2.21 27.88
N ILE A 267 -0.22 -2.99 26.89
CA ILE A 267 0.37 -3.04 25.54
C ILE A 267 -0.41 -2.15 24.56
N CYS A 268 -1.72 -2.34 24.44
CA CYS A 268 -2.55 -1.56 23.49
C CYS A 268 -3.43 -0.48 24.13
N ARG A 269 -3.37 -0.31 25.47
CA ARG A 269 -4.16 0.67 26.25
C ARG A 269 -5.69 0.53 26.17
N GLN A 270 -6.21 -0.44 25.42
CA GLN A 270 -7.64 -0.77 25.38
C GLN A 270 -8.15 -1.18 26.77
N ARG A 271 -9.39 -0.79 27.08
CA ARG A 271 -10.07 -1.17 28.34
C ARG A 271 -10.26 -2.69 28.36
N ILE A 272 -9.91 -3.33 29.48
CA ILE A 272 -9.99 -4.79 29.62
C ILE A 272 -11.44 -5.18 29.95
N THR A 273 -12.12 -5.79 28.98
CA THR A 273 -13.50 -6.30 29.11
C THR A 273 -13.55 -7.79 29.44
N SER A 274 -12.53 -8.56 29.06
CA SER A 274 -12.43 -10.00 29.33
C SER A 274 -11.01 -10.41 29.74
N ARG A 275 -10.91 -11.40 30.64
CA ARG A 275 -9.66 -12.00 31.13
C ARG A 275 -9.79 -13.52 31.03
N ILE A 276 -9.00 -14.13 30.15
CA ILE A 276 -9.04 -15.57 29.85
C ILE A 276 -7.81 -16.20 30.50
N ARG A 277 -8.02 -17.21 31.34
CA ARG A 277 -6.92 -18.01 31.91
C ARG A 277 -6.44 -19.00 30.87
N LEU A 278 -5.13 -19.07 30.68
CA LEU A 278 -4.50 -20.04 29.81
C LEU A 278 -3.99 -21.17 30.68
N TYR A 279 -4.48 -22.38 30.43
CA TYR A 279 -3.95 -23.60 31.03
C TYR A 279 -2.84 -24.10 30.12
N ALA A 280 -1.66 -24.34 30.70
CA ALA A 280 -0.58 -25.08 30.05
C ALA A 280 -0.90 -26.57 30.08
#